data_AF-A0A9C7G7X7-F1
#
_entry.id   AF-A0A9C7G7X7-F1
#
_cell.length_a   1.000
_cell.length_b   1.000
_cell.length_c   1.000
_cell.angle_alpha   90.00
_cell.angle_beta   90.00
_cell.angle_gamma   90.00
#
_symmetry.space_group_name_H-M   'P 1'
#
loop_
_entity.id
_entity.type
_entity.pdbx_description
1 polymer ?
#
loop_
_entity_poly.entity_id
_entity_poly.type
_entity_poly.pdbx_seq_one_letter_code
_entity_poly.pdbx_strand_id
1 'polypeptide(L)'
;MLLLLLTRSYNFLNLFLVFEDGILSGNRFITWRRIKSFHFVPIDVNHKYYGYEKEVNSGYELIIKGTLKSVSVIITSDEMRDKLSMLLNEHLIKKG
;
A
#
# COMPACT_ATOMS: atom_id res chain seq x y z
N MET A 1 3.39 -29.23 -19.82
CA MET A 1 2.73 -27.93 -19.55
C MET A 1 2.76 -27.70 -18.05
N LEU A 2 3.66 -26.84 -17.57
CA LEU A 2 3.71 -26.48 -16.16
C LEU A 2 2.62 -25.41 -15.91
N LEU A 3 1.45 -25.84 -15.44
CA LEU A 3 0.44 -24.92 -14.96
C LEU A 3 0.94 -24.39 -13.61
N LEU A 4 1.65 -23.25 -13.64
CA LEU A 4 1.88 -22.47 -12.43
C LEU A 4 0.50 -22.19 -11.85
N LEU A 5 0.20 -22.86 -10.74
CA LEU A 5 -0.89 -22.51 -9.85
C LEU A 5 -0.68 -21.02 -9.53
N LEU A 6 -1.37 -20.14 -10.25
CA LEU A 6 -1.52 -18.72 -9.92
C LEU A 6 -2.41 -18.60 -8.67
N THR A 7 -2.16 -19.44 -7.67
CA THR A 7 -2.75 -19.38 -6.34
C THR A 7 -2.23 -18.11 -5.71
N ARG A 8 -2.98 -17.02 -5.87
CA ARG A 8 -2.97 -15.81 -5.03
C ARG A 8 -1.59 -15.52 -4.40
N SER A 9 -0.59 -15.18 -5.21
CA SER A 9 0.65 -14.57 -4.70
C SER A 9 0.43 -13.10 -4.26
N TYR A 10 -0.78 -12.75 -3.81
CA TYR A 10 -1.17 -11.37 -3.50
C TYR A 10 -0.46 -10.79 -2.28
N ASN A 11 0.16 -11.62 -1.44
CA ASN A 11 0.74 -11.21 -0.16
C ASN A 11 2.23 -11.50 -0.04
N PHE A 12 2.94 -11.89 -1.11
CA PHE A 12 4.29 -12.43 -0.90
C PHE A 12 5.34 -11.40 -0.52
N LEU A 13 5.13 -10.10 -0.67
CA LEU A 13 6.01 -9.10 -0.04
C LEU A 13 5.19 -7.84 0.25
N ASN A 14 5.31 -7.26 1.45
CA ASN A 14 5.03 -5.83 1.68
C ASN A 14 6.04 -4.96 0.91
N LEU A 15 6.22 -5.26 -0.38
CA LEU A 15 7.12 -4.58 -1.28
C LEU A 15 6.33 -3.52 -2.01
N PHE A 16 6.86 -2.32 -1.93
CA PHE A 16 6.27 -1.12 -2.48
C PHE A 16 7.39 -0.33 -3.15
N LEU A 17 7.13 0.11 -4.38
CA LEU A 17 8.05 0.93 -5.15
C LEU A 17 7.32 2.19 -5.62
N VAL A 18 7.99 3.32 -5.46
CA VAL A 18 7.55 4.60 -6.01
C VAL A 18 8.33 4.83 -7.30
N PHE A 19 7.60 5.12 -8.37
CA PHE A 19 8.12 5.50 -9.68
C PHE A 19 7.68 6.94 -10.00
N GLU A 20 8.31 7.54 -11.01
CA GLU A 20 7.97 8.89 -11.47
C GLU A 20 6.47 9.05 -11.81
N ASP A 21 5.85 8.00 -12.36
CA ASP A 21 4.46 8.01 -12.84
C ASP A 21 3.43 7.37 -11.89
N GLY A 22 3.87 6.73 -10.81
CA GLY A 22 2.96 6.04 -9.91
C GLY A 22 3.62 5.12 -8.90
N ILE A 23 2.81 4.19 -8.39
CA ILE A 23 3.18 3.26 -7.34
C ILE A 23 2.98 1.83 -7.80
N LEU A 24 3.95 0.97 -7.51
CA LEU A 24 3.83 -0.48 -7.64
C LEU A 24 3.76 -1.12 -6.25
N SER A 25 2.74 -1.94 -6.02
CA SER A 25 2.61 -2.79 -4.83
C SER A 25 2.35 -4.22 -5.28
N GLY A 26 3.27 -5.13 -4.96
CA GLY A 26 3.28 -6.48 -5.52
C GLY A 26 3.26 -6.45 -7.05
N ASN A 27 2.19 -6.98 -7.66
CA ASN A 27 1.99 -6.98 -9.11
C ASN A 27 1.04 -5.87 -9.62
N ARG A 28 0.71 -4.88 -8.78
CA ARG A 28 -0.29 -3.85 -9.08
C ARG A 28 0.36 -2.47 -9.20
N PHE A 29 0.37 -1.93 -10.40
CA PHE A 29 0.79 -0.56 -10.66
C PHE A 29 -0.42 0.38 -10.71
N ILE A 30 -0.36 1.49 -9.97
CA ILE A 30 -1.36 2.57 -9.97
C ILE A 30 -0.66 3.89 -10.29
N THR A 31 -1.06 4.52 -11.39
CA THR A 31 -0.55 5.84 -11.76
C THR A 31 -1.11 6.94 -10.86
N TRP A 32 -0.36 8.03 -10.66
CA TRP A 32 -0.79 9.17 -9.85
C TRP A 32 -2.18 9.69 -10.25
N ARG A 33 -2.42 9.83 -11.56
CA ARG A 33 -3.71 10.29 -12.12
C ARG A 33 -4.90 9.40 -11.73
N ARG A 34 -4.66 8.11 -11.48
CA ARG A 34 -5.70 7.13 -11.13
C ARG A 34 -5.92 7.01 -9.63
N ILE A 35 -5.07 7.59 -8.79
CA ILE A 35 -5.30 7.66 -7.34
C ILE A 35 -6.43 8.67 -7.08
N LYS A 36 -7.39 8.24 -6.26
CA LYS A 36 -8.53 9.06 -5.81
C LYS A 36 -8.36 9.56 -4.38
N SER A 37 -7.81 8.71 -3.51
CA SER A 37 -7.61 9.01 -2.10
C SER A 37 -6.63 8.01 -1.48
N PHE A 38 -6.01 8.38 -0.36
CA PHE A 38 -5.23 7.48 0.47
C PHE A 38 -5.55 7.73 1.95
N HIS A 39 -5.43 6.69 2.78
CA HIS A 39 -5.61 6.80 4.23
C HIS A 39 -4.70 5.79 4.93
N PHE A 40 -4.26 6.13 6.14
CA PHE A 40 -3.53 5.22 7.01
C PHE A 40 -4.50 4.63 8.04
N VAL A 41 -4.52 3.31 8.16
CA VAL A 41 -5.33 2.58 9.14
C VAL A 41 -4.38 1.96 10.15
N PRO A 42 -4.49 2.24 11.46
CA PRO A 42 -3.68 1.57 12.47
C PRO A 42 -3.84 0.05 12.40
N ILE A 43 -2.76 -0.69 12.52
CA ILE A 43 -2.80 -2.15 12.62
C ILE A 43 -3.09 -2.51 14.07
N ASP A 44 -4.27 -3.04 14.32
CA ASP A 44 -4.66 -3.57 15.63
C ASP A 44 -4.76 -5.10 15.61
N VAL A 45 -5.07 -5.68 16.77
CA VAL A 45 -5.21 -7.14 16.94
C VAL A 45 -6.29 -7.77 16.04
N ASN A 46 -7.20 -6.98 15.48
CA ASN A 46 -8.24 -7.44 14.57
C ASN A 46 -7.81 -7.39 13.09
N HIS A 47 -6.60 -6.91 12.80
CA HIS A 47 -6.10 -6.82 11.43
C HIS A 47 -5.92 -8.21 10.81
N LYS A 48 -6.63 -8.46 9.71
CA LYS A 48 -6.81 -9.78 9.07
C LYS A 48 -5.55 -10.62 8.87
N TYR A 49 -4.42 -9.96 8.59
CA TYR A 49 -3.15 -10.63 8.28
C TYR A 49 -2.01 -10.31 9.25
N TYR A 50 -2.14 -9.27 10.06
CA TYR A 50 -1.02 -8.70 10.81
C TYR A 50 -1.34 -8.39 12.28
N GLY A 51 -2.58 -8.62 12.76
CA GLY A 51 -2.93 -8.32 14.15
C GLY A 51 -2.30 -9.24 15.22
N TYR A 52 -1.73 -10.37 14.79
CA TYR A 52 -1.17 -11.39 15.69
C TYR A 52 0.29 -11.12 16.09
N GLU A 53 1.01 -10.26 15.37
CA GLU A 53 2.44 -10.00 15.63
C GLU A 53 2.66 -8.64 16.30
N LYS A 54 3.33 -8.66 17.45
CA LYS A 54 3.58 -7.45 18.26
C LYS A 54 4.43 -6.41 17.54
N GLU A 55 5.24 -6.82 16.58
CA GLU A 55 6.15 -5.97 15.80
C GLU A 55 5.42 -5.05 14.82
N VAL A 56 4.20 -5.42 14.40
CA VAL A 56 3.37 -4.66 13.44
C VAL A 56 2.18 -3.97 14.10
N ASN A 57 1.83 -4.34 15.35
CA ASN A 57 0.70 -3.80 16.12
C ASN A 57 0.79 -2.31 16.50
N SER A 58 1.91 -1.64 16.15
CA SER A 58 2.08 -0.18 16.30
C SER A 58 2.24 0.52 14.94
N GLY A 59 2.07 -0.21 13.84
CA GLY A 59 2.19 0.28 12.49
C GLY A 59 0.85 0.69 11.87
N TYR A 60 0.88 0.92 10.56
CA TYR A 60 -0.26 1.35 9.77
C TYR A 60 -0.36 0.51 8.49
N GLU A 61 -1.57 0.19 8.07
CA GLU A 61 -1.86 -0.17 6.69
C GLU A 61 -2.18 1.10 5.91
N LEU A 62 -1.32 1.46 4.95
CA LEU A 62 -1.63 2.51 3.97
C LEU A 62 -2.51 1.91 2.89
N ILE A 63 -3.73 2.44 2.75
CA ILE A 63 -4.69 2.04 1.73
C ILE A 63 -4.77 3.13 0.66
N ILE A 64 -4.38 2.79 -0.56
CA ILE A 64 -4.46 3.68 -1.73
C ILE A 64 -5.62 3.23 -2.61
N LYS A 65 -6.63 4.09 -2.74
CA LYS A 65 -7.80 3.83 -3.59
C LYS A 65 -7.58 4.42 -4.98
N GLY A 66 -7.44 3.53 -5.95
CA GLY A 66 -7.46 3.89 -7.37
C GLY A 66 -8.87 3.86 -7.97
N THR A 67 -9.00 4.25 -9.24
CA THR A 67 -10.28 4.22 -9.96
C THR A 67 -10.88 2.81 -10.09
N LEU A 68 -10.05 1.78 -10.28
CA LEU A 68 -10.50 0.40 -10.53
C LEU A 68 -10.05 -0.60 -9.46
N LYS A 69 -8.95 -0.31 -8.76
CA LYS A 69 -8.33 -1.22 -7.79
C LYS A 69 -7.75 -0.43 -6.63
N SER A 70 -7.73 -1.06 -5.47
CA SER A 70 -6.98 -0.60 -4.31
C SER A 70 -5.70 -1.40 -4.16
N VAL A 71 -4.68 -0.76 -3.62
CA VAL A 71 -3.47 -1.41 -3.09
C VAL A 71 -3.35 -1.07 -1.62
N SER A 72 -2.76 -1.98 -0.86
CA SER A 72 -2.39 -1.72 0.52
C SER A 72 -0.95 -2.12 0.79
N VAL A 73 -0.32 -1.42 1.72
CA VAL A 73 1.05 -1.67 2.16
C VAL A 73 1.12 -1.48 3.68
N ILE A 74 1.83 -2.38 4.34
CA ILE A 74 2.10 -2.29 5.78
C ILE A 74 3.31 -1.41 6.02
N ILE A 75 3.17 -0.49 6.96
CA ILE A 75 4.17 0.49 7.36
C ILE A 75 4.39 0.33 8.86
N THR A 76 5.62 0.02 9.26
CA THR A 76 5.96 -0.25 10.67
C THR A 76 6.68 0.92 11.35
N SER A 77 6.94 2.03 10.65
CA SER A 77 7.56 3.23 11.23
C SER A 77 6.80 4.51 10.89
N ASP A 78 6.71 5.41 11.88
CA ASP A 78 6.13 6.73 11.71
C ASP A 78 6.90 7.57 10.67
N GLU A 79 8.22 7.42 10.61
CA GLU A 79 9.06 8.11 9.60
C GLU A 79 8.63 7.76 8.16
N MET A 80 8.38 6.47 7.90
CA MET A 80 7.92 6.03 6.57
C MET A 80 6.49 6.48 6.29
N ARG A 81 5.61 6.47 7.31
CA ARG A 81 4.25 7.03 7.20
C ARG A 81 4.30 8.50 6.77
N ASP A 82 5.15 9.29 7.41
CA ASP A 82 5.26 10.73 7.15
C ASP A 82 5.84 11.02 5.76
N LYS A 83 6.89 10.29 5.36
CA LYS A 83 7.46 10.36 4.00
C LYS A 83 6.42 10.03 2.92
N LEU A 84 5.67 8.95 3.10
CA LEU A 84 4.64 8.54 2.14
C LEU A 84 3.46 9.52 2.11
N SER A 85 3.08 10.06 3.26
CA SER A 85 2.05 11.09 3.37
C SER A 85 2.44 12.34 2.56
N MET A 86 3.66 12.83 2.74
CA MET A 86 4.19 13.97 1.99
C MET A 86 4.18 13.70 0.48
N LEU A 87 4.74 12.56 0.06
CA LEU A 87 4.82 12.17 -1.35
C LEU A 87 3.42 12.06 -2.01
N LEU A 88 2.48 11.38 -1.35
CA LEU A 88 1.13 11.20 -1.88
C LEU A 88 0.37 12.53 -1.96
N ASN A 89 0.55 13.41 -0.97
CA ASN A 89 -0.06 14.74 -0.98
C ASN A 89 0.50 15.60 -2.11
N GLU A 90 1.83 15.62 -2.33
CA GLU A 90 2.43 16.37 -3.44
C GLU A 90 1.84 15.97 -4.81
N HIS A 91 1.64 14.67 -5.04
CA HIS A 91 1.09 14.20 -6.31
C HIS A 91 -0.44 14.38 -6.43
N LEU A 92 -1.18 14.33 -5.32
CA LEU A 92 -2.63 14.54 -5.33
C LEU A 92 -3.03 16.01 -5.41
N ILE A 93 -2.27 16.90 -4.77
CA ILE A 93 -2.48 18.35 -4.86
C ILE A 93 -2.22 18.82 -6.31
N LYS A 94 -1.19 18.30 -6.98
CA LYS A 94 -0.91 18.60 -8.41
C LYS A 94 -2.00 18.13 -9.40
N LYS A 95 -2.99 17.36 -8.93
CA LYS A 95 -4.12 16.88 -9.75
C LYS A 95 -5.34 17.83 -9.68
N GLY A 96 -5.41 18.68 -8.64
CA GLY A 96 -6.44 19.72 -8.50
C GLY A 96 -6.10 20.95 -9.33
#